data_AF-A0A851DT53-F1
#
_entry.id   AF-A0A851DT53-F1
#
_cell.length_a   1.000
_cell.length_b   1.000
_cell.length_c   1.000
_cell.angle_alpha   90.00
_cell.angle_beta   90.00
_cell.angle_gamma   90.00
#
_symmetry.space_group_name_H-M   'P 1'
#
loop_
_entity.id
_entity.type
_entity.pdbx_description
1 polymer ?
#
loop_
_entity_poly.entity_id
_entity_poly.type
_entity_poly.pdbx_seq_one_letter_code
_entity_poly.pdbx_strand_id
1 'polypeptide(L)'
;QDFLQTMAVNTGLELNHLKILDNFQLWNTYDTLHCEDIHNYTLPAWATKDVINKMEKLAELSLLSLFGLYKTEEKSRLQGGVLVNIILNSMKQAASSTKQRKMEVYSAHDTTVGAVQIALNIFNGKLPPYAACQFFELYQESSGQVSSYPHKNKEGYSIEMHYRNDSSKDPYLLTLPGCTSSCPLEKFAELVSPVITENWSQECGKKDKTKGIFIGFDVAVGLLSVFNLVLLYLLYHYGRCRRRNNYQDI
;
A
#
# COMPACT_ATOMS: atom_id res chain seq x y z
N GLN A 1 10.68 -37.49 3.64
CA GLN A 1 10.63 -36.77 4.93
C GLN A 1 10.14 -35.36 4.65
N ASP A 2 9.28 -34.81 5.50
CA ASP A 2 8.74 -33.46 5.33
C ASP A 2 9.86 -32.41 5.36
N PHE A 3 9.93 -31.52 4.36
CA PHE A 3 11.03 -30.56 4.22
C PHE A 3 11.13 -29.65 5.44
N LEU A 4 10.00 -29.11 5.91
CA LEU A 4 9.97 -28.20 7.06
C LEU A 4 10.39 -28.92 8.35
N GLN A 5 10.05 -30.20 8.51
CA GLN A 5 10.53 -31.00 9.63
C GLN A 5 12.04 -31.19 9.63
N THR A 6 12.64 -31.42 8.46
CA THR A 6 14.10 -31.47 8.33
C THR A 6 14.74 -30.12 8.65
N MET A 7 14.12 -29.01 8.23
CA MET A 7 14.59 -27.66 8.54
C MET A 7 14.52 -27.35 10.02
N ALA A 8 13.42 -27.69 10.71
CA ALA A 8 13.28 -27.50 12.14
C ALA A 8 14.44 -28.15 12.93
N VAL A 9 14.80 -29.38 12.58
CA VAL A 9 15.92 -30.11 13.21
C VAL A 9 17.26 -29.43 12.93
N ASN A 10 17.51 -29.05 11.68
CA ASN A 10 18.81 -28.53 11.25
C ASN A 10 19.06 -27.08 11.69
N THR A 11 18.01 -26.26 11.78
CA THR A 11 18.11 -24.84 12.16
C THR A 11 17.89 -24.61 13.64
N GLY A 12 17.36 -25.60 14.37
CA GLY A 12 16.96 -25.47 15.76
C GLY A 12 15.69 -24.63 15.97
N LEU A 13 14.91 -24.41 14.92
CA LEU A 13 13.66 -23.65 14.98
C LEU A 13 12.46 -24.57 15.19
N GLU A 14 11.45 -24.07 15.90
CA GLU A 14 10.18 -24.79 16.10
C GLU A 14 9.44 -25.01 14.77
N LEU A 15 9.00 -26.25 14.51
CA LEU A 15 8.28 -26.61 13.29
C LEU A 15 7.01 -25.76 13.07
N ASN A 16 6.32 -25.42 14.15
CA ASN A 16 5.12 -24.59 14.09
C ASN A 16 5.42 -23.17 13.58
N HIS A 17 6.61 -22.63 13.88
CA HIS A 17 7.04 -21.36 13.33
C HIS A 17 7.37 -21.48 11.85
N LEU A 18 8.03 -22.56 11.40
CA LEU A 18 8.36 -22.73 9.99
C LEU A 18 7.14 -22.92 9.06
N LYS A 19 5.98 -23.30 9.61
CA LYS A 19 4.72 -23.39 8.87
C LYS A 19 4.06 -22.02 8.62
N ILE A 20 4.46 -21.00 9.35
CA ILE A 20 3.87 -19.65 9.29
C ILE A 20 4.79 -18.79 8.42
N LEU A 21 4.45 -18.62 7.15
CA LEU A 21 5.33 -17.98 6.17
C LEU A 21 5.60 -16.49 6.44
N ASP A 22 4.67 -15.79 7.10
CA ASP A 22 4.74 -14.35 7.37
C ASP A 22 5.46 -14.00 8.68
N ASN A 23 6.00 -14.98 9.41
CA ASN A 23 6.91 -14.72 10.55
C ASN A 23 8.38 -14.61 10.13
N PHE A 24 8.68 -14.77 8.84
CA PHE A 24 9.98 -14.61 8.20
C PHE A 24 11.11 -15.53 8.71
N GLN A 25 10.84 -16.53 9.56
CA GLN A 25 11.91 -17.39 10.11
C GLN A 25 12.64 -18.19 9.03
N LEU A 26 11.86 -18.80 8.12
CA LEU A 26 12.42 -19.55 7.00
C LEU A 26 13.11 -18.64 5.99
N TRP A 27 12.55 -17.44 5.74
CA TRP A 27 13.17 -16.42 4.90
C TRP A 27 14.53 -16.02 5.47
N ASN A 28 14.61 -15.68 6.76
CA ASN A 28 15.86 -15.25 7.38
C ASN A 28 16.92 -16.35 7.34
N THR A 29 16.51 -17.61 7.46
CA THR A 29 17.42 -18.76 7.31
C THR A 29 17.97 -18.84 5.88
N TYR A 30 17.10 -18.71 4.88
CA TYR A 30 17.50 -18.65 3.47
C TYR A 30 18.46 -17.49 3.20
N ASP A 31 18.10 -16.28 3.64
CA ASP A 31 18.87 -15.06 3.42
C ASP A 31 20.27 -15.17 4.02
N THR A 32 20.38 -15.72 5.24
CA THR A 32 21.68 -15.98 5.88
C THR A 32 22.54 -16.92 5.04
N LEU A 33 22.00 -18.08 4.63
CA LEU A 33 22.74 -19.06 3.84
C LEU A 33 23.11 -18.50 2.46
N HIS A 34 22.22 -17.73 1.84
CA HIS A 34 22.49 -17.08 0.56
C HIS A 34 23.63 -16.05 0.69
N CYS A 35 23.59 -15.22 1.73
CA CYS A 35 24.65 -14.25 2.03
C CYS A 35 26.00 -14.94 2.31
N GLU A 36 26.01 -16.03 3.05
CA GLU A 36 27.22 -16.81 3.30
C GLU A 36 27.78 -17.41 2.00
N ASP A 37 26.92 -17.98 1.15
CA ASP A 37 27.30 -18.59 -0.13
C ASP A 37 27.94 -17.58 -1.09
N ILE A 38 27.32 -16.40 -1.28
CA ILE A 38 27.85 -15.37 -2.18
C ILE A 38 29.21 -14.81 -1.72
N HIS A 39 29.52 -14.92 -0.43
CA HIS A 39 30.82 -14.52 0.13
C HIS A 39 31.80 -15.70 0.30
N ASN A 40 31.48 -16.87 -0.25
CA ASN A 40 32.29 -18.10 -0.21
C ASN A 40 32.59 -18.60 1.22
N TYR A 41 31.65 -18.40 2.16
CA TYR A 41 31.74 -19.06 3.46
C TYR A 41 31.38 -20.54 3.35
N THR A 42 31.96 -21.35 4.23
CA THR A 42 31.61 -22.77 4.34
C THR A 42 30.22 -22.92 4.95
N LEU A 43 29.26 -23.36 4.14
CA LEU A 43 27.90 -23.62 4.60
C LEU A 43 27.82 -24.91 5.45
N PRO A 44 26.80 -25.03 6.33
CA PRO A 44 26.51 -26.28 7.03
C PRO A 44 26.28 -27.45 6.05
N ALA A 45 26.68 -28.66 6.43
CA ALA A 45 26.62 -29.85 5.55
C ALA A 45 25.20 -30.16 5.01
N TRP A 46 24.15 -29.75 5.73
CA TRP A 46 22.76 -29.94 5.32
C TRP A 46 22.28 -28.89 4.30
N ALA A 47 22.93 -27.73 4.20
CA ALA A 47 22.58 -26.62 3.32
C ALA A 47 23.05 -26.88 1.88
N THR A 48 22.58 -27.98 1.31
CA THR A 48 22.85 -28.35 -0.07
C THR A 48 22.15 -27.39 -1.04
N LYS A 49 22.59 -27.36 -2.31
CA LYS A 49 21.94 -26.57 -3.37
C LYS A 49 20.43 -26.85 -3.49
N ASP A 50 20.01 -28.11 -3.32
CA ASP A 50 18.58 -28.46 -3.35
C ASP A 50 17.81 -27.86 -2.17
N VAL A 51 18.41 -27.85 -0.98
CA VAL A 51 17.81 -27.24 0.21
C VAL A 51 17.68 -25.73 0.04
N ILE A 52 18.74 -25.06 -0.42
CA ILE A 52 18.75 -23.61 -0.67
C ILE A 52 17.68 -23.24 -1.71
N ASN A 53 17.62 -23.95 -2.84
CA ASN A 53 16.61 -23.72 -3.88
C ASN A 53 15.17 -23.94 -3.37
N LYS A 54 14.95 -24.87 -2.45
CA LYS A 54 13.63 -25.07 -1.83
C LYS A 54 13.29 -23.94 -0.86
N MET A 55 14.26 -23.46 -0.08
CA MET A 55 14.05 -22.31 0.79
C MET A 55 13.80 -21.04 0.00
N GLU A 56 14.51 -20.80 -1.11
CA GLU A 56 14.28 -19.67 -2.01
C GLU A 56 12.83 -19.63 -2.48
N LYS A 57 12.30 -20.76 -2.98
CA LYS A 57 10.89 -20.87 -3.40
C LYS A 57 9.90 -20.61 -2.27
N LEU A 58 10.25 -20.96 -1.04
CA LEU A 58 9.41 -20.69 0.12
C LEU A 58 9.49 -19.22 0.55
N ALA A 59 10.63 -18.55 0.35
CA ALA A 59 10.77 -17.11 0.52
C ALA A 59 10.01 -16.33 -0.56
N GLU A 60 10.06 -16.77 -1.82
CA GLU A 60 9.21 -16.27 -2.92
C GLU A 60 7.72 -16.39 -2.56
N LEU A 61 7.31 -17.56 -2.04
CA LEU A 61 5.95 -17.78 -1.58
C LEU A 61 5.59 -16.92 -0.36
N SER A 62 6.53 -16.68 0.55
CA SER A 62 6.34 -15.78 1.69
C SER A 62 6.09 -14.35 1.22
N LEU A 63 6.88 -13.84 0.28
CA LEU A 63 6.69 -12.52 -0.33
C LEU A 63 5.31 -12.42 -1.01
N LEU A 64 4.93 -13.44 -1.78
CA LEU A 64 3.65 -13.48 -2.46
C LEU A 64 2.47 -13.60 -1.48
N SER A 65 2.62 -14.37 -0.40
CA SER A 65 1.62 -14.46 0.68
C SER A 65 1.41 -13.11 1.35
N LEU A 66 2.51 -12.39 1.62
CA LEU A 66 2.50 -11.11 2.28
C LEU A 66 1.64 -10.08 1.53
N PHE A 67 1.74 -10.02 0.20
CA PHE A 67 1.10 -8.97 -0.61
C PHE A 67 -0.04 -9.43 -1.54
N GLY A 68 -0.05 -10.69 -2.00
CA GLY A 68 -0.75 -11.06 -3.25
C GLY A 68 -1.63 -12.31 -3.26
N LEU A 69 -1.53 -13.25 -2.31
CA LEU A 69 -2.34 -14.49 -2.37
C LEU A 69 -3.81 -14.32 -1.93
N TYR A 70 -4.05 -13.45 -0.95
CA TYR A 70 -5.37 -13.27 -0.36
C TYR A 70 -5.64 -11.79 -0.14
N LYS A 71 -6.81 -11.32 -0.58
CA LYS A 71 -7.22 -9.91 -0.51
C LYS A 71 -6.17 -8.96 -1.08
N THR A 72 -5.62 -9.30 -2.24
CA THR A 72 -4.52 -8.61 -2.90
C THR A 72 -4.77 -7.12 -3.09
N GLU A 73 -5.98 -6.75 -3.52
CA GLU A 73 -6.35 -5.34 -3.70
C GLU A 73 -6.33 -4.59 -2.36
N GLU A 74 -6.99 -5.11 -1.32
CA GLU A 74 -6.99 -4.52 0.02
C GLU A 74 -5.56 -4.38 0.59
N LYS A 75 -4.73 -5.42 0.44
CA LYS A 75 -3.32 -5.37 0.84
C LYS A 75 -2.53 -4.34 0.03
N SER A 76 -2.75 -4.28 -1.28
CA SER A 76 -2.08 -3.33 -2.17
C SER A 76 -2.41 -1.89 -1.78
N ARG A 77 -3.68 -1.58 -1.50
CA ARG A 77 -4.12 -0.28 -0.99
C ARG A 77 -3.37 0.17 0.27
N LEU A 78 -3.07 -0.77 1.15
CA LEU A 78 -2.41 -0.51 2.43
C LEU A 78 -0.86 -0.61 2.36
N GLN A 79 -0.30 -1.07 1.25
CA GLN A 79 1.13 -1.34 1.10
C GLN A 79 1.70 -0.77 -0.21
N GLY A 80 1.90 -1.59 -1.26
CA GLY A 80 2.55 -1.16 -2.50
C GLY A 80 1.86 -0.01 -3.23
N GLY A 81 0.53 0.05 -3.13
CA GLY A 81 -0.32 1.11 -3.68
C GLY A 81 -0.02 2.51 -3.14
N VAL A 82 0.54 2.61 -1.92
CA VAL A 82 0.98 3.89 -1.36
C VAL A 82 2.11 4.49 -2.20
N LEU A 83 3.10 3.67 -2.57
CA LEU A 83 4.23 4.11 -3.40
C LEU A 83 3.80 4.30 -4.86
N VAL A 84 2.90 3.45 -5.38
CA VAL A 84 2.29 3.65 -6.72
C VAL A 84 1.61 5.02 -6.80
N ASN A 85 0.86 5.42 -5.78
CA ASN A 85 0.21 6.74 -5.72
C ASN A 85 1.24 7.89 -5.70
N ILE A 86 2.33 7.76 -4.93
CA ILE A 86 3.40 8.76 -4.88
C ILE A 86 4.03 8.95 -6.26
N ILE A 87 4.37 7.84 -6.94
CA ILE A 87 4.97 7.86 -8.27
C ILE A 87 4.01 8.49 -9.29
N LEU A 88 2.76 8.02 -9.33
CA LEU A 88 1.74 8.54 -10.24
C LEU A 88 1.53 10.05 -10.06
N ASN A 89 1.43 10.53 -8.83
CA ASN A 89 1.25 11.95 -8.56
C ASN A 89 2.48 12.78 -8.95
N SER A 90 3.68 12.22 -8.79
CA SER A 90 4.90 12.88 -9.26
C SER A 90 4.93 13.03 -10.78
N MET A 91 4.53 11.98 -11.51
CA MET A 91 4.40 12.02 -12.96
C MET A 91 3.34 13.00 -13.44
N LYS A 92 2.17 13.05 -12.80
CA LYS A 92 1.14 14.06 -13.10
C LYS A 92 1.64 15.50 -12.89
N GLN A 93 2.48 15.73 -11.89
CA GLN A 93 3.09 17.03 -11.64
C GLN A 93 4.15 17.38 -12.70
N ALA A 94 4.96 16.41 -13.13
CA ALA A 94 5.90 16.59 -14.22
C ALA A 94 5.18 16.89 -15.56
N ALA A 95 4.11 16.17 -15.87
CA ALA A 95 3.28 16.39 -17.07
C ALA A 95 2.57 17.76 -17.09
N SER A 96 2.24 18.32 -15.92
CA SER A 96 1.65 19.66 -15.81
C SER A 96 2.69 20.79 -15.75
N SER A 97 3.98 20.48 -15.92
CA SER A 97 5.11 21.42 -15.79
C SER A 97 5.19 22.14 -14.43
N THR A 98 4.55 21.59 -13.39
CA THR A 98 4.55 22.18 -12.03
C THR A 98 5.79 21.78 -11.24
N LYS A 99 6.45 20.68 -11.61
CA LYS A 99 7.75 20.24 -11.08
C LYS A 99 8.81 20.23 -12.18
N GLN A 100 9.97 20.84 -11.91
CA GLN A 100 11.14 20.81 -12.80
C GLN A 100 12.05 19.56 -12.61
N ARG A 101 11.71 18.67 -11.68
CA ARG A 101 12.55 17.53 -11.32
C ARG A 101 12.50 16.45 -12.40
N LYS A 102 13.66 16.13 -12.98
CA LYS A 102 13.79 15.13 -14.06
C LYS A 102 13.89 13.67 -13.58
N MET A 103 14.26 13.46 -12.32
CA MET A 103 14.45 12.13 -11.75
C MET A 103 14.16 12.13 -10.25
N GLU A 104 13.47 11.10 -9.79
CA GLU A 104 13.26 10.79 -8.37
C GLU A 104 13.77 9.36 -8.12
N VAL A 105 14.66 9.20 -7.14
CA VAL A 105 15.29 7.91 -6.81
C VAL A 105 14.87 7.51 -5.41
N TYR A 106 14.33 6.29 -5.29
CA TYR A 106 13.90 5.71 -4.02
C TYR A 106 14.79 4.50 -3.71
N SER A 107 15.73 4.65 -2.77
CA SER A 107 16.51 3.52 -2.25
C SER A 107 15.68 2.78 -1.21
N ALA A 108 15.40 1.50 -1.44
CA ALA A 108 14.47 0.72 -0.63
C ALA A 108 14.87 -0.76 -0.55
N HIS A 109 13.92 -1.62 -0.21
CA HIS A 109 14.14 -3.05 0.00
C HIS A 109 13.47 -3.89 -1.10
N ASP A 110 13.88 -5.16 -1.21
CA ASP A 110 13.24 -6.19 -2.04
C ASP A 110 11.72 -6.27 -1.82
N THR A 111 11.28 -6.22 -0.56
CA THR A 111 9.86 -6.16 -0.17
C THR A 111 9.15 -4.93 -0.72
N THR A 112 9.85 -3.80 -0.91
CA THR A 112 9.28 -2.60 -1.53
C THR A 112 9.05 -2.81 -3.02
N VAL A 113 10.05 -3.36 -3.72
CA VAL A 113 9.95 -3.67 -5.16
C VAL A 113 8.85 -4.71 -5.39
N GLY A 114 8.84 -5.78 -4.59
CA GLY A 114 7.81 -6.82 -4.63
C GLY A 114 6.41 -6.26 -4.37
N ALA A 115 6.23 -5.44 -3.33
CA ALA A 115 4.94 -4.83 -3.02
C ALA A 115 4.41 -3.95 -4.18
N VAL A 116 5.28 -3.13 -4.77
CA VAL A 116 4.91 -2.28 -5.92
C VAL A 116 4.54 -3.13 -7.13
N GLN A 117 5.36 -4.12 -7.49
CA GLN A 117 5.07 -4.97 -8.64
C GLN A 117 3.81 -5.82 -8.46
N ILE A 118 3.53 -6.28 -7.23
CA ILE A 118 2.30 -7.02 -6.93
C ILE A 118 1.08 -6.08 -6.99
N ALA A 119 1.18 -4.86 -6.46
CA ALA A 119 0.12 -3.86 -6.56
C ALA A 119 -0.21 -3.49 -8.02
N LEU A 120 0.80 -3.49 -8.90
CA LEU A 120 0.65 -3.24 -10.34
C LEU A 120 0.29 -4.51 -11.14
N ASN A 121 0.22 -5.68 -10.49
CA ASN A 121 0.01 -6.97 -11.14
C ASN A 121 1.03 -7.28 -12.27
N ILE A 122 2.30 -6.96 -12.02
CA ILE A 122 3.45 -7.20 -12.93
C ILE A 122 4.57 -8.02 -12.29
N PHE A 123 4.36 -8.53 -11.08
CA PHE A 123 5.35 -9.33 -10.35
C PHE A 123 5.60 -10.68 -11.04
N ASN A 124 6.87 -11.04 -11.20
CA ASN A 124 7.27 -12.25 -11.93
C ASN A 124 7.38 -13.52 -11.05
N GLY A 125 7.02 -13.43 -9.78
CA GLY A 125 7.06 -14.55 -8.84
C GLY A 125 8.42 -14.78 -8.17
N LYS A 126 9.45 -13.98 -8.49
CA LYS A 126 10.81 -14.17 -7.96
C LYS A 126 11.21 -13.09 -6.97
N LEU A 127 12.07 -13.43 -6.02
CA LEU A 127 12.66 -12.44 -5.13
C LEU A 127 13.43 -11.38 -5.94
N PRO A 128 13.23 -10.08 -5.67
CA PRO A 128 14.06 -9.05 -6.27
C PRO A 128 15.53 -9.22 -5.87
N PRO A 129 16.46 -9.41 -6.83
CA PRO A 129 17.88 -9.58 -6.50
C PRO A 129 18.51 -8.27 -6.04
N TYR A 130 19.74 -8.33 -5.50
CA TYR A 130 20.50 -7.13 -5.17
C TYR A 130 20.62 -6.17 -6.35
N ALA A 131 20.48 -4.87 -6.05
CA ALA A 131 20.48 -3.78 -7.02
C ALA A 131 19.38 -3.88 -8.10
N ALA A 132 18.35 -4.72 -7.91
CA ALA A 132 17.19 -4.70 -8.76
C ALA A 132 16.51 -3.33 -8.73
N CYS A 133 16.07 -2.86 -9.89
CA CYS A 133 15.50 -1.53 -10.05
C CYS A 133 14.24 -1.58 -10.91
N GLN A 134 13.14 -1.06 -10.36
CA GLN A 134 11.90 -0.80 -11.08
C GLN A 134 11.91 0.66 -11.56
N PHE A 135 11.92 0.85 -12.87
CA PHE A 135 11.83 2.14 -13.52
C PHE A 135 10.38 2.45 -13.88
N PHE A 136 10.05 3.73 -13.82
CA PHE A 136 8.85 4.31 -14.39
C PHE A 136 9.29 5.58 -15.13
N GLU A 137 9.05 5.62 -16.42
CA GLU A 137 9.52 6.68 -17.30
C GLU A 137 8.33 7.39 -17.94
N LEU A 138 8.30 8.72 -17.85
CA LEU A 138 7.24 9.54 -18.40
C LEU A 138 7.71 10.14 -19.73
N TYR A 139 6.99 9.84 -20.81
CA TYR A 139 7.25 10.35 -22.14
C TYR A 139 6.17 11.34 -22.57
N GLN A 140 6.58 12.38 -23.30
CA GLN A 140 5.66 13.32 -23.95
C GLN A 140 5.47 12.84 -25.39
N GLU A 141 4.24 12.48 -25.73
CA GLU A 141 3.87 11.98 -27.05
C GLU A 141 3.66 13.14 -28.02
N SER A 142 4.14 12.96 -29.25
CA SER A 142 3.89 13.92 -30.31
C SER A 142 2.40 13.92 -30.70
N SER A 143 1.89 15.06 -31.17
CA SER A 143 0.46 15.27 -31.52
C SER A 143 -0.11 14.30 -32.58
N GLY A 144 0.71 13.46 -33.22
CA GLY A 144 0.31 12.40 -34.15
C GLY A 144 0.31 10.97 -33.57
N GLN A 145 0.84 10.77 -32.36
CA GLN A 145 0.93 9.46 -31.68
C GLN A 145 -0.10 9.27 -30.56
N VAL A 146 -1.03 10.22 -30.40
CA VAL A 146 -2.13 10.14 -29.43
C VAL A 146 -3.05 8.98 -29.80
N SER A 147 -2.72 7.80 -29.27
CA SER A 147 -3.49 6.57 -29.42
C SER A 147 -4.88 6.80 -28.86
N SER A 148 -5.90 6.82 -29.73
CA SER A 148 -7.33 6.43 -29.56
C SER A 148 -8.09 6.70 -28.25
N TYR A 149 -7.51 7.33 -27.22
CA TYR A 149 -8.12 7.68 -25.95
C TYR A 149 -8.70 9.08 -26.08
N PRO A 150 -9.93 9.33 -25.58
CA PRO A 150 -10.73 10.45 -26.02
C PRO A 150 -10.28 11.78 -25.38
N HIS A 151 -9.16 12.36 -25.83
CA HIS A 151 -8.84 13.77 -25.65
C HIS A 151 -8.02 14.31 -26.82
N LYS A 152 -8.71 14.72 -27.89
CA LYS A 152 -8.13 15.20 -29.15
C LYS A 152 -7.30 16.50 -29.08
N ASN A 153 -7.20 17.18 -27.93
CA ASN A 153 -6.70 18.57 -27.86
C ASN A 153 -5.66 18.85 -26.75
N LYS A 154 -4.98 17.82 -26.20
CA LYS A 154 -3.92 18.02 -25.18
C LYS A 154 -2.67 17.23 -25.57
N GLU A 155 -1.49 17.74 -25.23
CA GLU A 155 -0.24 16.96 -25.33
C GLU A 155 -0.43 15.64 -24.57
N GLY A 156 -0.15 14.52 -25.25
CA GLY A 156 -0.29 13.20 -24.68
C GLY A 156 0.94 12.88 -23.82
N TYR A 157 0.73 12.18 -22.71
CA TYR A 157 1.82 11.60 -21.94
C TYR A 157 1.60 10.10 -21.81
N SER A 158 2.69 9.34 -21.83
CA SER A 158 2.70 7.90 -21.63
C SER A 158 3.70 7.51 -20.55
N ILE A 159 3.44 6.37 -19.90
CA ILE A 159 4.33 5.77 -18.91
C ILE A 159 4.85 4.46 -19.49
N GLU A 160 6.17 4.31 -19.51
CA GLU A 160 6.83 3.02 -19.70
C GLU A 160 7.39 2.50 -18.37
N MET A 161 7.31 1.18 -18.18
CA MET A 161 7.82 0.52 -16.98
C MET A 161 8.92 -0.45 -17.38
N HIS A 162 10.07 -0.37 -16.69
CA HIS A 162 11.14 -1.34 -16.90
C HIS A 162 11.57 -1.97 -15.60
N TYR A 163 12.03 -3.21 -15.65
CA TYR A 163 12.61 -3.89 -14.50
C TYR A 163 13.99 -4.42 -14.84
N ARG A 164 15.02 -3.88 -14.18
CA ARG A 164 16.38 -4.37 -14.30
C ARG A 164 16.70 -5.23 -13.08
N ASN A 165 16.78 -6.53 -13.29
CA ASN A 165 17.12 -7.51 -12.26
C ASN A 165 18.29 -8.41 -12.68
N ASP A 166 19.02 -8.02 -13.73
CA ASP A 166 20.18 -8.73 -14.25
C ASP A 166 21.11 -7.68 -14.87
N SER A 167 22.38 -7.69 -14.49
CA SER A 167 23.37 -6.71 -14.97
C SER A 167 23.91 -7.02 -16.36
N SER A 168 23.70 -8.24 -16.86
CA SER A 168 24.24 -8.72 -18.15
C SER A 168 23.41 -8.35 -19.37
N LYS A 169 22.23 -7.76 -19.18
CA LYS A 169 21.29 -7.39 -20.25
C LYS A 169 20.53 -6.10 -19.94
N ASP A 170 19.82 -5.63 -20.95
CA ASP A 170 18.96 -4.47 -20.84
C ASP A 170 17.75 -4.74 -19.92
N PRO A 171 17.17 -3.70 -19.29
CA PRO A 171 15.98 -3.82 -18.47
C PRO A 171 14.81 -4.44 -19.23
N TYR A 172 14.05 -5.32 -18.56
CA TYR A 172 12.84 -5.91 -19.13
C TYR A 172 11.74 -4.85 -19.24
N LEU A 173 11.19 -4.65 -20.43
CA LEU A 173 10.00 -3.83 -20.64
C LEU A 173 8.77 -4.55 -20.05
N LEU A 174 8.07 -3.87 -19.14
CA LEU A 174 6.87 -4.38 -18.46
C LEU A 174 5.63 -3.67 -18.99
N THR A 175 4.51 -4.39 -19.05
CA THR A 175 3.22 -3.85 -19.49
C THR A 175 2.20 -3.98 -18.37
N LEU A 176 1.55 -2.86 -18.03
CA LEU A 176 0.46 -2.88 -17.07
C LEU A 176 -0.72 -3.67 -17.66
N PRO A 177 -1.28 -4.66 -16.97
CA PRO A 177 -2.42 -5.41 -17.49
C PRO A 177 -3.58 -4.50 -17.89
N GLY A 178 -4.08 -4.66 -19.12
CA GLY A 178 -5.11 -3.78 -19.68
C GLY A 178 -4.59 -2.49 -20.34
N CYS A 179 -3.28 -2.36 -20.52
CA CYS A 179 -2.64 -1.25 -21.24
C CYS A 179 -1.62 -1.73 -22.30
N THR A 180 -1.03 -0.78 -23.03
CA THR A 180 0.15 -0.96 -23.88
C THR A 180 1.45 -0.74 -23.09
N SER A 181 2.60 -1.11 -23.65
CA SER A 181 3.91 -0.88 -23.02
C SER A 181 4.20 0.61 -22.80
N SER A 182 3.83 1.44 -23.78
CA SER A 182 3.68 2.89 -23.63
C SER A 182 2.24 3.17 -23.21
N CYS A 183 1.98 3.20 -21.90
CA CYS A 183 0.64 3.28 -21.36
C CYS A 183 0.21 4.75 -21.19
N PRO A 184 -0.89 5.23 -21.83
CA PRO A 184 -1.32 6.61 -21.66
C PRO A 184 -1.52 6.96 -20.17
N LEU A 185 -0.98 8.10 -19.73
CA LEU A 185 -0.95 8.51 -18.31
C LEU A 185 -2.32 8.42 -17.62
N GLU A 186 -3.38 8.85 -18.31
CA GLU A 186 -4.75 8.80 -17.78
C GLU A 186 -5.28 7.35 -17.69
N LYS A 187 -4.94 6.50 -18.67
CA LYS A 187 -5.32 5.09 -18.62
C LYS A 187 -4.56 4.36 -17.53
N PHE A 188 -3.27 4.65 -17.35
CA PHE A 188 -2.48 4.15 -16.23
C PHE A 188 -3.15 4.52 -14.91
N ALA A 189 -3.50 5.81 -14.72
CA ALA A 189 -4.16 6.30 -13.51
C ALA A 189 -5.49 5.59 -13.22
N GLU A 190 -6.30 5.34 -14.25
CA GLU A 190 -7.55 4.58 -14.13
C GLU A 190 -7.28 3.14 -13.68
N LEU A 191 -6.36 2.44 -14.34
CA LEU A 191 -6.05 1.03 -14.08
C LEU A 191 -5.48 0.80 -12.68
N VAL A 192 -4.67 1.74 -12.16
CA VAL A 192 -4.10 1.62 -10.80
C VAL A 192 -5.00 2.19 -9.70
N SER A 193 -6.11 2.85 -10.05
CA SER A 193 -7.02 3.46 -9.06
C SER A 193 -7.55 2.49 -7.99
N PRO A 194 -7.85 1.21 -8.26
CA PRO A 194 -8.35 0.29 -7.22
C PRO A 194 -7.32 0.04 -6.11
N VAL A 195 -6.03 0.10 -6.43
CA VAL A 195 -4.94 -0.13 -5.47
C VAL A 195 -4.47 1.15 -4.77
N ILE A 196 -5.07 2.31 -5.05
CA ILE A 196 -4.72 3.59 -4.41
C ILE A 196 -5.73 3.91 -3.31
N THR A 197 -5.20 4.28 -2.13
CA THR A 197 -5.99 4.79 -0.99
C THR A 197 -5.95 6.31 -0.93
N GLU A 198 -7.10 6.93 -0.64
CA GLU A 198 -7.19 8.38 -0.35
C GLU A 198 -6.79 8.70 1.08
N ASN A 199 -7.14 7.82 2.03
CA ASN A 199 -6.85 7.99 3.45
C ASN A 199 -6.35 6.68 4.06
N TRP A 200 -5.06 6.42 3.84
CA TRP A 200 -4.37 5.25 4.35
C TRP A 200 -4.54 5.06 5.86
N SER A 201 -4.48 6.14 6.64
CA SER A 201 -4.60 6.08 8.10
C SER A 201 -5.97 5.57 8.55
N GLN A 202 -7.03 6.01 7.88
CA GLN A 202 -8.39 5.56 8.17
C GLN A 202 -8.61 4.11 7.75
N GLU A 203 -8.15 3.72 6.55
CA GLU A 203 -8.27 2.34 6.06
C GLU A 203 -7.42 1.35 6.88
N CYS A 204 -6.28 1.77 7.42
CA CYS A 204 -5.50 0.99 8.40
C CYS A 204 -6.17 0.85 9.78
N GLY A 205 -7.36 1.44 9.99
CA GLY A 205 -8.13 1.27 11.21
C GLY A 205 -7.78 2.22 12.35
N LYS A 206 -7.05 3.33 12.11
CA LYS A 206 -6.99 4.40 13.12
C LYS A 206 -8.38 5.03 13.25
N LYS A 207 -9.06 4.73 14.35
CA LYS A 207 -10.34 5.38 14.70
C LYS A 207 -10.09 6.86 14.95
N ASP A 208 -10.80 7.71 14.21
CA ASP A 208 -10.74 9.16 14.37
C ASP A 208 -11.38 9.54 15.71
N LYS A 209 -10.56 9.72 16.75
CA LYS A 209 -11.00 9.97 18.14
C LYS A 209 -11.84 11.25 18.25
N THR A 210 -11.61 12.21 17.36
CA THR A 210 -12.34 13.48 17.21
C THR A 210 -13.82 13.26 16.91
N LYS A 211 -14.19 12.27 16.08
CA LYS A 211 -15.60 12.02 15.72
C LYS A 211 -16.46 11.66 16.94
N GLY A 212 -15.90 10.90 17.88
CA GLY A 212 -16.58 10.58 19.15
C GLY A 212 -16.74 11.80 20.07
N ILE A 213 -15.77 12.72 20.04
CA ILE A 213 -15.81 13.97 20.82
C ILE A 213 -16.90 14.90 20.27
N PHE A 214 -16.96 15.10 18.95
CA PHE A 214 -17.97 15.96 18.32
C PHE A 214 -19.41 15.47 18.57
N ILE A 215 -19.67 14.17 18.45
CA ILE A 215 -20.98 13.59 18.77
C ILE A 215 -21.36 13.83 20.24
N GLY A 216 -20.38 13.73 21.17
CA GLY A 216 -20.61 14.03 22.58
C GLY A 216 -20.99 15.49 22.83
N PHE A 217 -20.33 16.43 22.14
CA PHE A 217 -20.67 17.85 22.21
C PHE A 217 -22.07 18.15 21.66
N ASP A 218 -22.42 17.60 20.50
CA ASP A 218 -23.73 17.83 19.88
C ASP A 218 -24.88 17.32 20.76
N VAL A 219 -24.72 16.15 21.38
CA VAL A 219 -25.70 15.60 22.33
C VAL A 219 -25.82 16.48 23.58
N ALA A 220 -24.69 16.93 24.14
CA ALA A 220 -24.69 17.79 25.33
C ALA A 220 -25.38 19.13 25.07
N VAL A 221 -25.10 19.77 23.93
CA VAL A 221 -25.75 21.02 23.51
C VAL A 221 -27.26 20.80 23.33
N GLY A 222 -27.66 19.73 22.65
CA GLY A 222 -29.07 19.38 22.47
C GLY A 222 -29.82 19.21 23.79
N LEU A 223 -29.25 18.48 24.76
CA LEU A 223 -29.84 18.28 26.09
C LEU A 223 -29.95 19.60 26.87
N LEU A 224 -28.91 20.44 26.81
CA LEU A 224 -28.94 21.76 27.46
C LEU A 224 -29.99 22.68 26.83
N SER A 225 -30.16 22.66 25.51
CA SER A 225 -31.20 23.44 24.83
C SER A 225 -32.61 22.99 25.27
N VAL A 226 -32.87 21.68 25.33
CA VAL A 226 -34.14 21.14 25.81
C VAL A 226 -34.40 21.51 27.28
N PHE A 227 -33.39 21.38 28.14
CA PHE A 227 -33.51 21.77 29.55
C PHE A 227 -33.86 23.25 29.71
N ASN A 228 -33.19 24.14 28.97
CA ASN A 228 -33.49 25.57 29.00
C ASN A 228 -34.92 25.88 28.51
N LEU A 229 -35.39 25.21 27.46
CA LEU A 229 -36.77 25.36 26.98
C LEU A 229 -37.81 24.90 28.01
N VAL A 230 -37.56 23.78 28.69
CA VAL A 230 -38.41 23.29 29.78
C VAL A 230 -38.41 24.26 30.96
N LEU A 231 -37.24 24.77 31.36
CA LEU A 231 -37.12 25.76 32.43
C LEU A 231 -37.89 27.03 32.10
N LEU A 232 -37.77 27.55 30.87
CA LEU A 232 -38.52 28.71 30.39
C LEU A 232 -40.03 28.46 30.41
N TYR A 233 -40.46 27.27 29.96
CA TYR A 233 -41.87 26.87 30.01
C TYR A 233 -42.41 26.82 31.46
N LEU A 234 -41.66 26.22 32.39
CA LEU A 234 -42.02 26.17 33.80
C LEU A 234 -42.05 27.56 34.43
N LEU A 235 -41.05 28.41 34.17
CA LEU A 235 -41.01 29.80 34.65
C LEU A 235 -42.18 30.62 34.09
N TYR A 236 -42.55 30.41 32.83
CA TYR A 236 -43.70 31.06 32.21
C TYR A 236 -45.02 30.65 32.88
N HIS A 237 -45.24 29.35 33.07
CA HIS A 237 -46.47 28.82 33.68
C HIS A 237 -46.57 29.13 35.17
N TYR A 238 -45.54 28.83 35.95
CA TYR A 238 -45.56 29.01 37.41
C TYR A 238 -45.26 30.45 37.83
N GLY A 239 -44.49 31.22 37.06
CA GLY A 239 -44.28 32.65 37.29
C GLY A 239 -45.56 33.48 37.09
N ARG A 240 -46.42 33.09 36.14
CA ARG A 240 -47.77 33.66 36.02
C ARG A 240 -48.67 33.34 37.21
N CYS A 241 -48.58 32.13 37.77
CA CYS A 241 -49.31 31.78 39.00
C CYS A 241 -48.85 32.62 40.20
N ARG A 242 -47.55 32.89 40.34
CA ARG A 242 -47.03 33.71 41.44
C ARG A 242 -47.46 35.18 41.36
N ARG A 243 -47.56 35.77 40.16
CA ARG A 243 -48.10 37.14 39.98
C ARG A 243 -49.58 37.25 40.30
N ARG A 244 -50.34 36.16 40.22
CA ARG A 244 -51.79 36.17 40.47
C ARG A 244 -52.16 36.07 41.96
N ASN A 245 -51.26 35.57 42.81
CA ASN A 245 -51.48 35.49 44.28
C ASN A 245 -51.06 36.75 45.06
N ASN A 246 -50.27 37.67 44.49
CA ASN A 246 -49.82 38.88 45.20
C ASN A 246 -50.80 40.07 45.15
N TYR A 247 -52.02 39.87 44.63
CA TYR A 247 -53.06 40.90 44.55
C TYR A 247 -54.31 40.59 45.41
N GLN A 248 -54.22 39.66 46.36
CA GLN A 248 -55.33 39.31 47.26
C GLN A 248 -55.10 39.52 48.76
N ASP A 249 -53.97 40.11 49.18
CA ASP A 249 -53.74 40.50 50.59
C ASP A 249 -53.25 41.96 50.71
N ILE A 250 -54.13 42.93 50.40
CA ILE A 250 -54.26 44.26 51.05
C ILE A 250 -55.74 44.64 51.00
#